data_AF-A0A968L6P6-F1
#
_entry.id   AF-A0A968L6P6-F1
#
_cell.length_a   1.000
_cell.length_b   1.000
_cell.length_c   1.000
_cell.angle_alpha   90.00
_cell.angle_beta   90.00
_cell.angle_gamma   90.00
#
_symmetry.space_group_name_H-M   'P 1'
#
loop_
_entity.id
_entity.type
_entity.pdbx_description
1 polymer ?
#
loop_
_entity_poly.entity_id
_entity_poly.type
_entity_poly.pdbx_seq_one_letter_code
_entity_poly.pdbx_strand_id
1 'polypeptide(L)'
;MKPINYLLIICLLLMTPAFSQALDVAGTYSSSEGSIILQQNGDRVVGRYTNDNGELTGLMFGNILEGFWIEDGSERRCATPKNGRYHWGRVTFTFTGNGFSGVWGHCDDKPTRSWGGTRSYAGGGGFEQPQQAGGDPFAISSDGPSIEGTWSSSEGVIQFRQQGNRVAGRYPNDNGEIVGTLQGDTLSGYWIENHSAQRCPSAKNGRYFWGRIEFQFSGDRFSGKWGYCDGPLTGGAWGGNRK
;
A
#
# COMPACT_ATOMS: atom_id res chain seq x y z
N MET A 1 -49.94 -37.10 36.59
CA MET A 1 -49.59 -35.66 36.47
C MET A 1 -48.32 -35.56 35.64
N LYS A 2 -48.30 -34.65 34.66
CA LYS A 2 -47.44 -34.63 33.46
C LYS A 2 -45.95 -34.30 33.75
N PRO A 3 -44.97 -34.82 32.99
CA PRO A 3 -43.60 -34.31 33.01
C PRO A 3 -43.47 -33.04 32.17
N ILE A 4 -42.76 -32.04 32.70
CA ILE A 4 -42.45 -30.78 32.03
C ILE A 4 -41.20 -31.01 31.17
N ASN A 5 -41.36 -30.97 29.85
CA ASN A 5 -40.25 -30.95 28.89
C ASN A 5 -39.67 -29.52 28.84
N TYR A 6 -38.42 -29.35 29.25
CA TYR A 6 -37.63 -28.17 28.93
C TYR A 6 -37.17 -28.28 27.47
N LEU A 7 -37.78 -27.47 26.60
CA LEU A 7 -37.32 -27.25 25.24
C LEU A 7 -36.11 -26.31 25.29
N LEU A 8 -34.89 -26.87 25.25
CA LEU A 8 -33.66 -26.12 25.00
C LEU A 8 -33.66 -25.69 23.53
N ILE A 9 -34.05 -24.44 23.27
CA ILE A 9 -33.79 -23.78 21.99
C ILE A 9 -32.32 -23.37 21.99
N ILE A 10 -31.47 -24.18 21.37
CA ILE A 10 -30.09 -23.81 21.04
C ILE A 10 -30.18 -22.78 19.90
N CYS A 11 -30.07 -21.51 20.25
CA CYS A 11 -29.92 -20.42 19.30
C CYS A 11 -28.47 -20.46 18.78
N LEU A 12 -28.24 -21.24 17.72
CA LEU A 12 -26.95 -21.28 17.04
C LEU A 12 -26.77 -19.96 16.29
N LEU A 13 -26.13 -18.97 16.95
CA LEU A 13 -25.66 -17.75 16.30
C LEU A 13 -24.68 -18.17 15.20
N LEU A 14 -25.13 -18.13 13.95
CA LEU A 14 -24.26 -18.21 12.79
C LEU A 14 -23.39 -16.95 12.77
N MET A 15 -22.20 -17.02 13.38
CA MET A 15 -21.15 -16.03 13.14
C MET A 15 -20.66 -16.23 11.71
N THR A 16 -21.34 -15.59 10.75
CA THR A 16 -20.78 -15.42 9.41
C THR A 16 -19.56 -14.52 9.56
N PRO A 17 -18.36 -14.95 9.18
CA PRO A 17 -17.23 -14.04 9.11
C PRO A 17 -17.61 -12.91 8.16
N ALA A 18 -17.61 -11.67 8.67
CA ALA A 18 -17.73 -10.50 7.83
C ALA A 18 -16.49 -10.46 6.95
N PHE A 19 -16.61 -10.91 5.71
CA PHE A 19 -15.61 -10.68 4.69
C PHE A 19 -15.58 -9.18 4.42
N SER A 20 -14.66 -8.48 5.06
CA SER A 20 -14.31 -7.12 4.66
C SER A 20 -13.75 -7.21 3.25
N GLN A 21 -14.54 -6.82 2.24
CA GLN A 21 -14.02 -6.69 0.89
C GLN A 21 -12.97 -5.58 0.92
N ALA A 22 -11.74 -5.91 0.54
CA ALA A 22 -10.70 -4.92 0.32
C ALA A 22 -11.23 -3.88 -0.68
N LEU A 23 -10.93 -2.61 -0.44
CA LEU A 23 -11.38 -1.52 -1.30
C LEU A 23 -10.94 -1.77 -2.74
N ASP A 24 -11.91 -1.84 -3.66
CA ASP A 24 -11.67 -1.93 -5.10
C ASP A 24 -11.65 -0.52 -5.73
N VAL A 25 -10.47 -0.13 -6.18
CA VAL A 25 -10.20 1.15 -6.84
C VAL A 25 -10.06 1.01 -8.36
N ALA A 26 -10.26 -0.18 -8.93
CA ALA A 26 -10.21 -0.38 -10.37
C ALA A 26 -11.37 0.34 -11.08
N GLY A 27 -11.09 0.98 -12.21
CA GLY A 27 -12.09 1.65 -13.04
C GLY A 27 -11.61 2.96 -13.64
N THR A 28 -12.56 3.67 -14.25
CA THR A 28 -12.29 4.93 -14.97
C THR A 28 -12.63 6.13 -14.11
N TYR A 29 -11.75 7.14 -14.12
CA TYR A 29 -11.89 8.37 -13.37
C TYR A 29 -11.64 9.58 -14.28
N SER A 30 -12.47 10.62 -14.13
CA SER A 30 -12.16 11.95 -14.64
C SER A 30 -11.30 12.67 -13.62
N SER A 31 -10.15 13.23 -14.03
CA SER A 31 -9.22 13.94 -13.14
C SER A 31 -8.70 15.24 -13.75
N SER A 32 -7.97 16.04 -12.97
CA SER A 32 -7.28 17.24 -13.47
C SER A 32 -6.25 16.93 -14.56
N GLU A 33 -5.68 15.72 -14.55
CA GLU A 33 -4.66 15.26 -15.51
C GLU A 33 -5.27 14.40 -16.64
N GLY A 34 -6.57 14.57 -16.88
CA GLY A 34 -7.32 13.82 -17.90
C GLY A 34 -7.96 12.53 -17.36
N SER A 35 -8.36 11.66 -18.28
CA SER A 35 -9.06 10.41 -17.95
C SER A 35 -8.06 9.38 -17.45
N ILE A 36 -8.26 8.88 -16.23
CA ILE A 36 -7.46 7.80 -15.63
C ILE A 36 -8.21 6.48 -15.75
N ILE A 37 -7.52 5.42 -16.10
CA ILE A 37 -8.01 4.04 -15.99
C ILE A 37 -7.11 3.29 -15.02
N LEU A 38 -7.69 2.79 -13.92
CA LEU A 38 -7.00 2.01 -12.89
C LEU A 38 -7.37 0.53 -13.00
N GLN A 39 -6.40 -0.34 -12.77
CA GLN A 39 -6.57 -1.78 -12.58
C GLN A 39 -5.93 -2.17 -11.26
N GLN A 40 -6.60 -3.06 -10.52
CA GLN A 40 -6.13 -3.52 -9.22
C GLN A 40 -6.00 -5.04 -9.19
N ASN A 41 -4.87 -5.52 -8.64
CA ASN A 41 -4.65 -6.92 -8.30
C ASN A 41 -4.12 -7.00 -6.86
N GLY A 42 -5.01 -7.34 -5.93
CA GLY A 42 -4.72 -7.28 -4.50
C GLY A 42 -4.38 -5.84 -4.08
N ASP A 43 -3.24 -5.66 -3.42
CA ASP A 43 -2.75 -4.34 -3.00
C ASP A 43 -2.05 -3.58 -4.14
N ARG A 44 -1.84 -4.16 -5.32
CA ARG A 44 -1.16 -3.50 -6.45
C ARG A 44 -2.16 -2.80 -7.35
N VAL A 45 -1.87 -1.54 -7.67
CA VAL A 45 -2.67 -0.75 -8.62
C VAL A 45 -1.75 -0.23 -9.72
N VAL A 46 -2.20 -0.37 -10.95
CA VAL A 46 -1.60 0.26 -12.13
C VAL A 46 -2.65 1.05 -12.87
N GLY A 47 -2.22 2.03 -13.65
CA GLY A 47 -3.13 2.79 -14.48
C GLY A 47 -2.46 3.56 -15.58
N ARG A 48 -3.29 4.14 -16.44
CA ARG A 48 -2.87 5.09 -17.47
C ARG A 48 -3.73 6.33 -17.40
N TYR A 49 -3.18 7.47 -17.79
CA TYR A 49 -3.93 8.70 -17.96
C TYR A 49 -3.59 9.37 -19.29
N THR A 50 -4.55 10.13 -19.81
CA THR A 50 -4.51 10.60 -21.21
C THR A 50 -3.44 11.65 -21.47
N ASN A 51 -3.12 12.49 -20.47
CA ASN A 51 -2.09 13.52 -20.63
C ASN A 51 -0.71 12.86 -20.69
N ASP A 52 0.12 13.35 -21.61
CA ASP A 52 1.55 13.02 -21.74
C ASP A 52 1.89 11.51 -21.74
N ASN A 53 0.96 10.69 -22.25
CA ASN A 53 1.06 9.22 -22.24
C ASN A 53 1.37 8.69 -20.83
N GLY A 54 0.66 9.25 -19.85
CA GLY A 54 0.87 9.04 -18.43
C GLY A 54 0.55 7.63 -17.96
N GLU A 55 1.36 7.17 -17.01
CA GLU A 55 1.18 5.91 -16.30
C GLU A 55 1.14 6.14 -14.79
N LEU A 56 0.38 5.32 -14.09
CA LEU A 56 0.33 5.25 -12.65
C LEU A 56 0.73 3.85 -12.19
N THR A 57 1.52 3.78 -11.13
CA THR A 57 1.76 2.53 -10.42
C THR A 57 1.88 2.79 -8.95
N GLY A 58 1.30 1.92 -8.12
CA GLY A 58 1.41 2.06 -6.68
C GLY A 58 0.88 0.86 -5.92
N LEU A 59 1.00 0.97 -4.60
CA LEU A 59 0.46 0.01 -3.64
C LEU A 59 -0.65 0.67 -2.83
N MET A 60 -1.70 -0.09 -2.57
CA MET A 60 -2.79 0.26 -1.68
C MET A 60 -2.41 -0.05 -0.23
N PHE A 61 -2.68 0.93 0.61
CA PHE A 61 -2.58 0.92 2.05
C PHE A 61 -3.96 1.33 2.55
N GLY A 62 -4.84 0.33 2.74
CA GLY A 62 -6.26 0.53 3.00
C GLY A 62 -6.93 1.33 1.88
N ASN A 63 -7.24 2.61 2.12
CA ASN A 63 -7.80 3.51 1.10
C ASN A 63 -6.78 4.48 0.49
N ILE A 64 -5.50 4.35 0.81
CA ILE A 64 -4.43 5.22 0.32
C ILE A 64 -3.59 4.46 -0.71
N LEU A 65 -3.50 4.96 -1.93
CA LEU A 65 -2.48 4.55 -2.89
C LEU A 65 -1.24 5.43 -2.69
N GLU A 66 -0.08 4.82 -2.50
CA GLU A 66 1.19 5.51 -2.74
C GLU A 66 1.92 4.90 -3.92
N GLY A 67 2.53 5.75 -4.75
CA GLY A 67 3.06 5.28 -6.01
C GLY A 67 3.86 6.32 -6.77
N PHE A 68 3.92 6.12 -8.08
CA PHE A 68 4.55 7.02 -9.04
C PHE A 68 3.61 7.32 -10.20
N TRP A 69 3.68 8.56 -10.68
CA TRP A 69 3.28 8.92 -12.03
C TRP A 69 4.52 8.89 -12.94
N ILE A 70 4.36 8.51 -14.20
CA ILE A 70 5.44 8.39 -15.19
C ILE A 70 4.91 8.86 -16.55
N GLU A 71 5.62 9.78 -17.20
CA GLU A 71 5.26 10.41 -18.47
C GLU A 71 6.43 10.35 -19.47
N ASP A 72 6.12 10.65 -20.73
CA ASP A 72 7.15 10.79 -21.78
C ASP A 72 7.90 12.12 -21.68
N GLY A 73 7.26 13.15 -21.11
CA GLY A 73 7.82 14.48 -20.93
C GLY A 73 7.15 15.23 -19.78
N SER A 74 7.93 16.03 -19.05
CA SER A 74 7.45 16.95 -18.02
C SER A 74 8.43 18.11 -17.84
N GLU A 75 8.03 19.15 -17.10
CA GLU A 75 8.89 20.31 -16.79
C GLU A 75 10.21 19.94 -16.09
N ARG A 76 10.28 18.74 -15.49
CA ARG A 76 11.44 18.27 -14.74
C ARG A 76 11.81 16.85 -15.10
N ARG A 77 13.01 16.71 -15.66
CA ARG A 77 13.67 15.42 -15.86
C ARG A 77 14.34 14.95 -14.57
N CYS A 78 14.13 13.70 -14.18
CA CYS A 78 14.76 13.06 -13.04
C CYS A 78 16.14 12.48 -13.38
N ALA A 79 16.94 12.23 -12.36
CA ALA A 79 18.28 11.64 -12.52
C ALA A 79 18.22 10.16 -12.91
N THR A 80 17.25 9.43 -12.37
CA THR A 80 17.03 8.00 -12.60
C THR A 80 15.76 7.78 -13.42
N PRO A 81 15.64 6.68 -14.18
CA PRO A 81 14.41 6.35 -14.87
C PRO A 81 13.42 5.57 -13.98
N LYS A 82 12.13 5.65 -14.31
CA LYS A 82 11.07 4.72 -13.89
C LYS A 82 10.38 4.20 -15.14
N ASN A 83 10.25 2.88 -15.27
CA ASN A 83 9.74 2.23 -16.48
C ASN A 83 10.41 2.77 -17.78
N GLY A 84 11.74 2.89 -17.78
CA GLY A 84 12.51 3.40 -18.92
C GLY A 84 12.39 4.91 -19.20
N ARG A 85 11.55 5.65 -18.46
CA ARG A 85 11.27 7.08 -18.67
C ARG A 85 11.80 7.94 -17.53
N TYR A 86 12.26 9.15 -17.86
CA TYR A 86 12.91 10.06 -16.91
C TYR A 86 12.01 11.18 -16.39
N HIS A 87 10.75 11.22 -16.81
CA HIS A 87 9.77 12.18 -16.34
C HIS A 87 8.80 11.42 -15.44
N TRP A 88 9.02 11.51 -14.14
CA TRP A 88 8.23 10.79 -13.16
C TRP A 88 8.22 11.53 -11.84
N GLY A 89 7.35 11.11 -10.95
CA GLY A 89 7.35 11.60 -9.59
C GLY A 89 6.41 10.83 -8.69
N ARG A 90 6.41 11.18 -7.41
CA ARG A 90 5.64 10.48 -6.37
C ARG A 90 4.17 10.91 -6.41
N VAL A 91 3.27 9.96 -6.17
CA VAL A 91 1.84 10.21 -5.92
C VAL A 91 1.39 9.62 -4.59
N THR A 92 0.43 10.28 -3.95
CA THR A 92 -0.36 9.75 -2.84
C THR A 92 -1.83 10.08 -3.10
N PHE A 93 -2.67 9.08 -3.33
CA PHE A 93 -4.11 9.23 -3.51
C PHE A 93 -4.86 8.60 -2.35
N THR A 94 -5.88 9.28 -1.83
CA THR A 94 -6.81 8.77 -0.82
C THR A 94 -8.16 8.57 -1.49
N PHE A 95 -8.60 7.33 -1.60
CA PHE A 95 -9.87 6.95 -2.18
C PHE A 95 -10.99 7.11 -1.14
N THR A 96 -12.04 7.84 -1.50
CA THR A 96 -13.24 8.00 -0.68
C THR A 96 -14.49 8.02 -1.57
N GLY A 97 -15.48 7.19 -1.22
CA GLY A 97 -16.70 7.04 -2.01
C GLY A 97 -16.41 6.71 -3.47
N ASN A 98 -16.87 7.57 -4.38
CA ASN A 98 -16.71 7.41 -5.83
C ASN A 98 -15.55 8.22 -6.40
N GLY A 99 -14.51 8.55 -5.63
CA GLY A 99 -13.39 9.36 -6.12
C GLY A 99 -12.13 9.17 -5.31
N PHE A 100 -11.13 9.97 -5.65
CA PHE A 100 -9.91 10.11 -4.87
C PHE A 100 -9.48 11.58 -4.80
N SER A 101 -8.83 11.92 -3.70
CA SER A 101 -8.09 13.18 -3.54
C SER A 101 -6.65 12.85 -3.21
N GLY A 102 -5.70 13.68 -3.64
CA GLY A 102 -4.32 13.36 -3.40
C GLY A 102 -3.34 14.44 -3.80
N VAL A 103 -2.07 14.08 -3.74
CA VAL A 103 -0.95 14.95 -4.04
C VAL A 103 0.09 14.24 -4.89
N TRP A 104 0.82 15.01 -5.69
CA TRP A 104 1.97 14.58 -6.46
C TRP A 104 3.17 15.52 -6.29
N GLY A 105 4.35 15.04 -6.66
CA GLY A 105 5.61 15.80 -6.73
C GLY A 105 6.50 15.25 -7.82
N HIS A 106 7.61 15.92 -8.13
CA HIS A 106 8.58 15.48 -9.14
C HIS A 106 9.67 14.63 -8.52
N CYS A 107 10.09 13.58 -9.24
CA CYS A 107 11.15 12.67 -8.81
C CYS A 107 10.93 12.19 -7.36
N ASP A 108 11.96 12.27 -6.52
CA ASP A 108 11.90 11.89 -5.12
C ASP A 108 11.36 12.96 -4.16
N ASP A 109 10.97 14.12 -4.67
CA ASP A 109 10.47 15.20 -3.82
C ASP A 109 9.18 14.78 -3.12
N LYS A 110 8.99 15.32 -1.91
CA LYS A 110 7.74 15.16 -1.16
C LYS A 110 6.57 15.70 -2.00
N PRO A 111 5.52 14.90 -2.24
CA PRO A 111 4.31 15.38 -2.91
C PRO A 111 3.64 16.54 -2.19
N THR A 112 3.31 17.59 -2.93
CA THR A 112 2.64 18.80 -2.41
C THR A 112 1.60 19.38 -3.37
N ARG A 113 1.62 18.98 -4.65
CA ARG A 113 0.72 19.50 -5.68
C ARG A 113 -0.55 18.67 -5.74
N SER A 114 -1.72 19.29 -5.73
CA SER A 114 -2.99 18.57 -5.69
C SER A 114 -3.27 17.80 -6.98
N TRP A 115 -3.85 16.61 -6.84
CA TRP A 115 -4.44 15.83 -7.94
C TRP A 115 -5.62 15.04 -7.39
N GLY A 116 -6.80 15.26 -7.95
CA GLY A 116 -8.01 14.55 -7.58
C GLY A 116 -8.76 14.04 -8.80
N GLY A 117 -9.64 13.08 -8.57
CA GLY A 117 -10.50 12.53 -9.62
C GLY A 117 -11.78 11.92 -9.08
N THR A 118 -12.79 11.88 -9.94
CA THR A 118 -14.10 11.28 -9.66
C THR A 118 -14.34 10.16 -10.65
N ARG A 119 -14.82 9.02 -10.14
CA ARG A 119 -15.16 7.84 -10.94
C ARG A 119 -16.20 8.23 -11.98
N SER A 120 -15.90 7.94 -13.23
CA SER A 120 -16.79 8.15 -14.35
C SER A 120 -17.56 6.86 -14.62
N TYR A 121 -18.90 6.92 -14.50
CA TYR A 121 -19.79 5.79 -14.83
C TYR A 121 -20.04 5.64 -16.34
N ALA A 122 -19.39 6.46 -17.17
CA ALA A 122 -19.51 6.38 -18.62
C ALA A 122 -18.75 5.16 -19.15
N GLY A 123 -19.49 4.08 -19.38
CA GLY A 123 -19.21 3.03 -20.36
C GLY A 123 -18.08 2.08 -20.02
N GLY A 124 -18.43 0.84 -19.69
CA GLY A 124 -17.53 -0.30 -19.72
C GLY A 124 -16.99 -0.53 -21.13
N GLY A 125 -15.93 0.18 -21.49
CA GLY A 125 -15.00 -0.26 -22.53
C GLY A 125 -14.00 -1.18 -21.87
N GLY A 126 -14.18 -2.49 -22.05
CA GLY A 126 -13.17 -3.47 -21.67
C GLY A 126 -11.86 -3.11 -22.36
N PHE A 127 -10.84 -2.75 -21.60
CA PHE A 127 -9.47 -2.74 -22.08
C PHE A 127 -8.94 -4.16 -21.95
N GLU A 128 -8.59 -4.74 -23.09
CA GLU A 128 -7.90 -6.02 -23.15
C GLU A 128 -6.58 -5.90 -22.41
N GLN A 129 -6.34 -6.84 -21.48
CA GLN A 129 -5.10 -6.89 -20.73
C GLN A 129 -3.93 -6.99 -21.72
N PRO A 130 -2.86 -6.20 -21.55
CA PRO A 130 -1.58 -6.60 -22.12
C PRO A 130 -1.29 -8.00 -21.60
N GLN A 131 -1.28 -8.99 -22.50
CA GLN A 131 -0.92 -10.36 -22.18
C GLN A 131 0.41 -10.35 -21.43
N GLN A 132 0.43 -11.00 -20.26
CA GLN A 132 1.64 -11.24 -19.49
C GLN A 132 2.65 -11.97 -20.39
N ALA A 133 3.62 -11.22 -20.90
CA ALA A 133 4.78 -11.74 -21.59
C ALA A 133 6.02 -11.12 -20.95
N GLY A 134 6.70 -11.92 -20.12
CA GLY A 134 8.10 -11.72 -19.72
C GLY A 134 8.42 -10.49 -18.86
N GLY A 135 8.61 -10.71 -17.55
CA GLY A 135 9.00 -9.67 -16.58
C GLY A 135 7.86 -8.69 -16.31
N ASP A 136 7.59 -8.35 -15.05
CA ASP A 136 6.64 -7.27 -14.76
C ASP A 136 7.22 -5.96 -15.34
N PRO A 137 6.62 -5.35 -16.39
CA PRO A 137 7.16 -4.13 -16.99
C PRO A 137 7.13 -2.94 -16.02
N PHE A 138 6.55 -3.12 -14.83
CA PHE A 138 6.48 -2.14 -13.76
C PHE A 138 7.19 -2.59 -12.47
N ALA A 139 8.00 -3.67 -12.53
CA ALA A 139 8.98 -3.97 -11.50
C ALA A 139 10.09 -2.91 -11.56
N ILE A 140 10.00 -1.92 -10.68
CA ILE A 140 11.13 -1.00 -10.47
C ILE A 140 12.25 -1.85 -9.86
N SER A 141 13.36 -2.02 -10.60
CA SER A 141 14.64 -2.50 -10.07
C SER A 141 14.99 -1.67 -8.84
N SER A 142 14.90 -2.25 -7.65
CA SER A 142 15.60 -1.69 -6.49
C SER A 142 17.10 -1.87 -6.77
N ASP A 143 17.90 -0.83 -6.57
CA ASP A 143 19.37 -0.93 -6.60
C ASP A 143 19.93 -1.74 -5.39
N GLY A 144 19.10 -2.61 -4.80
CA GLY A 144 19.38 -3.44 -3.64
C GLY A 144 18.54 -4.74 -3.66
N PRO A 145 18.86 -5.72 -2.79
CA PRO A 145 18.20 -7.02 -2.77
C PRO A 145 16.71 -6.88 -2.45
N SER A 146 15.88 -7.66 -3.15
CA SER A 146 14.44 -7.71 -2.87
C SER A 146 14.19 -8.35 -1.50
N ILE A 147 13.39 -7.68 -0.67
CA ILE A 147 12.90 -8.17 0.62
C ILE A 147 11.48 -8.74 0.52
N GLU A 148 10.87 -8.70 -0.68
CA GLU A 148 9.59 -9.37 -0.92
C GLU A 148 9.66 -10.84 -0.50
N GLY A 149 8.58 -11.32 0.12
CA GLY A 149 8.45 -12.69 0.58
C GLY A 149 7.89 -12.81 1.99
N THR A 150 7.96 -14.02 2.53
CA THR A 150 7.46 -14.34 3.86
C THR A 150 8.60 -14.40 4.86
N TRP A 151 8.41 -13.75 6.00
CA TRP A 151 9.40 -13.62 7.05
C TRP A 151 8.78 -14.00 8.39
N SER A 152 9.52 -14.77 9.19
CA SER A 152 9.25 -14.88 10.63
C SER A 152 9.69 -13.60 11.34
N SER A 153 8.98 -13.17 12.39
CA SER A 153 9.41 -12.05 13.24
C SER A 153 8.91 -12.21 14.68
N SER A 154 9.37 -11.36 15.59
CA SER A 154 8.87 -11.29 16.98
C SER A 154 7.37 -10.98 17.07
N GLU A 155 6.81 -10.27 16.09
CA GLU A 155 5.38 -9.90 16.02
C GLU A 155 4.55 -10.88 15.18
N GLY A 156 5.10 -12.07 14.90
CA GLY A 156 4.50 -13.07 14.04
C GLY A 156 5.03 -13.03 12.60
N VAL A 157 4.37 -13.76 11.72
CA VAL A 157 4.77 -13.85 10.31
C VAL A 157 4.45 -12.55 9.59
N ILE A 158 5.45 -11.94 8.96
CA ILE A 158 5.30 -10.78 8.08
C ILE A 158 5.33 -11.27 6.64
N GLN A 159 4.35 -10.86 5.84
CA GLN A 159 4.40 -10.99 4.39
C GLN A 159 4.73 -9.64 3.77
N PHE A 160 5.98 -9.48 3.29
CA PHE A 160 6.41 -8.29 2.58
C PHE A 160 6.06 -8.36 1.09
N ARG A 161 5.61 -7.24 0.56
CA ARG A 161 5.47 -6.92 -0.85
C ARG A 161 6.34 -5.71 -1.16
N GLN A 162 7.01 -5.72 -2.29
CA GLN A 162 7.93 -4.65 -2.65
C GLN A 162 7.71 -4.21 -4.10
N GLN A 163 7.77 -2.91 -4.33
CA GLN A 163 7.85 -2.33 -5.67
C GLN A 163 8.93 -1.24 -5.66
N GLY A 164 10.10 -1.54 -6.24
CA GLY A 164 11.27 -0.68 -6.14
C GLY A 164 11.69 -0.47 -4.71
N ASN A 165 11.79 0.79 -4.29
CA ASN A 165 12.08 1.13 -2.90
C ASN A 165 10.83 1.19 -2.01
N ARG A 166 9.61 0.91 -2.48
CA ARG A 166 8.43 0.92 -1.60
C ARG A 166 8.09 -0.47 -1.13
N VAL A 167 7.81 -0.60 0.17
CA VAL A 167 7.55 -1.89 0.83
C VAL A 167 6.26 -1.79 1.63
N ALA A 168 5.42 -2.79 1.46
CA ALA A 168 4.27 -3.07 2.31
C ALA A 168 4.52 -4.38 3.06
N GLY A 169 4.06 -4.49 4.30
CA GLY A 169 4.09 -5.73 5.07
C GLY A 169 2.74 -5.93 5.76
N ARG A 170 2.30 -7.18 5.90
CA ARG A 170 1.16 -7.54 6.76
C ARG A 170 1.60 -8.57 7.78
N TYR A 171 1.17 -8.40 9.03
CA TYR A 171 1.39 -9.37 10.10
C TYR A 171 0.12 -9.54 10.94
N PRO A 172 -0.11 -10.73 11.51
CA PRO A 172 -1.42 -11.06 12.08
C PRO A 172 -1.70 -10.35 13.41
N ASN A 173 -0.67 -10.00 14.18
CA ASN A 173 -0.85 -9.33 15.46
C ASN A 173 -1.55 -7.98 15.26
N ASP A 174 -2.65 -7.76 15.98
CA ASP A 174 -3.50 -6.56 15.92
C ASP A 174 -3.84 -6.03 14.50
N ASN A 175 -3.97 -6.94 13.53
CA ASN A 175 -4.18 -6.62 12.11
C ASN A 175 -3.10 -5.66 11.58
N GLY A 176 -1.86 -5.98 11.92
CA GLY A 176 -0.68 -5.19 11.69
C GLY A 176 -0.32 -5.00 10.22
N GLU A 177 0.11 -3.79 9.91
CA GLU A 177 0.60 -3.38 8.61
C GLU A 177 1.93 -2.65 8.77
N ILE A 178 2.84 -2.86 7.83
CA ILE A 178 4.08 -2.11 7.69
C ILE A 178 4.03 -1.38 6.36
N VAL A 179 4.39 -0.10 6.36
CA VAL A 179 4.53 0.70 5.14
C VAL A 179 5.84 1.46 5.20
N GLY A 180 6.68 1.39 4.17
CA GLY A 180 7.98 2.03 4.23
C GLY A 180 8.71 2.17 2.90
N THR A 181 9.87 2.82 2.99
CA THR A 181 10.81 2.98 1.90
C THR A 181 12.12 2.26 2.22
N LEU A 182 12.58 1.41 1.31
CA LEU A 182 13.85 0.69 1.37
C LEU A 182 14.95 1.52 0.67
N GLN A 183 15.98 1.91 1.42
CA GLN A 183 17.18 2.55 0.87
C GLN A 183 18.38 1.65 1.16
N GLY A 184 19.00 1.11 0.12
CA GLY A 184 19.99 0.04 0.26
C GLY A 184 19.34 -1.18 0.90
N ASP A 185 19.73 -1.49 2.13
CA ASP A 185 19.23 -2.58 2.96
C ASP A 185 18.46 -2.10 4.20
N THR A 186 18.17 -0.79 4.30
CA THR A 186 17.40 -0.20 5.40
C THR A 186 15.98 0.14 4.96
N LEU A 187 14.97 -0.46 5.58
CA LEU A 187 13.56 -0.11 5.45
C LEU A 187 13.17 0.88 6.56
N SER A 188 12.84 2.11 6.19
CA SER A 188 12.28 3.11 7.11
C SER A 188 10.82 3.35 6.81
N GLY A 189 9.98 3.45 7.84
CA GLY A 189 8.54 3.51 7.62
C GLY A 189 7.71 3.59 8.87
N TYR A 190 6.50 3.02 8.82
CA TYR A 190 5.57 2.94 9.93
C TYR A 190 5.01 1.53 10.08
N TRP A 191 4.79 1.11 11.32
CA TRP A 191 3.83 0.05 11.66
C TRP A 191 2.48 0.68 11.98
N ILE A 192 1.37 0.01 11.65
CA ILE A 192 -0.01 0.48 11.83
C ILE A 192 -0.89 -0.69 12.27
N GLU A 193 -1.58 -0.53 13.39
CA GLU A 193 -2.39 -1.56 14.05
C GLU A 193 -3.79 -1.03 14.41
N ASN A 194 -4.68 -1.95 14.81
CA ASN A 194 -6.00 -1.59 15.31
C ASN A 194 -5.96 -1.09 16.77
N HIS A 195 -4.96 -1.52 17.54
CA HIS A 195 -4.74 -1.11 18.92
C HIS A 195 -3.25 -1.19 19.27
N SER A 196 -2.79 -0.33 20.19
CA SER A 196 -1.47 -0.41 20.80
C SER A 196 -1.47 0.40 22.10
N ALA A 197 -0.36 0.37 22.85
CA ALA A 197 -0.27 1.10 24.12
C ALA A 197 -0.39 2.63 23.97
N GLN A 198 -0.16 3.18 22.76
CA GLN A 198 -0.20 4.62 22.52
C GLN A 198 -1.05 4.96 21.29
N ARG A 199 -2.12 5.71 21.52
CA ARG A 199 -2.91 6.34 20.46
C ARG A 199 -2.24 7.63 19.99
N CYS A 200 -2.08 7.79 18.69
CA CYS A 200 -1.48 8.96 18.07
C CYS A 200 -2.47 10.11 17.85
N PRO A 201 -1.98 11.36 17.69
CA PRO A 201 -2.83 12.52 17.43
C PRO A 201 -3.48 12.50 16.04
N SER A 202 -2.80 11.89 15.06
CA SER A 202 -3.25 11.77 13.67
C SER A 202 -3.37 10.31 13.27
N ALA A 203 -4.18 10.02 12.26
CA ALA A 203 -4.32 8.68 11.71
C ALA A 203 -3.28 8.43 10.60
N LYS A 204 -2.83 7.18 10.50
CA LYS A 204 -2.18 6.61 9.30
C LYS A 204 -3.06 5.49 8.79
N ASN A 205 -3.37 5.51 7.49
CA ASN A 205 -4.30 4.56 6.88
C ASN A 205 -5.61 4.40 7.69
N GLY A 206 -6.24 5.52 8.07
CA GLY A 206 -7.47 5.54 8.85
C GLY A 206 -7.37 5.07 10.31
N ARG A 207 -6.19 4.63 10.77
CA ARG A 207 -5.97 4.06 12.11
C ARG A 207 -5.07 4.97 12.96
N TYR A 208 -5.39 5.09 14.25
CA TYR A 208 -4.69 5.98 15.18
C TYR A 208 -3.61 5.29 16.02
N PHE A 209 -3.41 3.98 15.86
CA PHE A 209 -2.37 3.24 16.55
C PHE A 209 -1.29 2.89 15.54
N TRP A 210 -0.21 3.66 15.57
CA TRP A 210 0.89 3.50 14.65
C TRP A 210 2.18 4.02 15.25
N GLY A 211 3.29 3.72 14.59
CA GLY A 211 4.57 4.24 15.01
C GLY A 211 5.65 4.05 13.97
N ARG A 212 6.82 4.68 14.16
CA ARG A 212 7.92 4.60 13.21
C ARG A 212 8.65 3.26 13.31
N ILE A 213 9.20 2.79 12.19
CA ILE A 213 10.13 1.65 12.11
C ILE A 213 11.42 2.02 11.39
N GLU A 214 12.48 1.28 11.71
CA GLU A 214 13.70 1.17 10.93
C GLU A 214 14.19 -0.27 10.99
N PHE A 215 14.12 -1.00 9.87
CA PHE A 215 14.58 -2.39 9.77
C PHE A 215 15.80 -2.48 8.85
N GLN A 216 16.86 -3.08 9.35
CA GLN A 216 18.09 -3.38 8.63
C GLN A 216 18.08 -4.83 8.16
N PHE A 217 18.15 -5.04 6.85
CA PHE A 217 18.19 -6.36 6.21
C PHE A 217 19.63 -6.82 5.97
N SER A 218 19.87 -8.11 6.10
CA SER A 218 21.15 -8.75 5.77
C SER A 218 20.89 -10.20 5.36
N GLY A 219 20.87 -10.44 4.05
CA GLY A 219 20.49 -11.73 3.47
C GLY A 219 19.07 -12.13 3.89
N ASP A 220 18.97 -13.28 4.56
CA ASP A 220 17.70 -13.86 5.04
C ASP A 220 17.37 -13.49 6.49
N ARG A 221 17.94 -12.40 7.00
CA ARG A 221 17.65 -11.85 8.33
C ARG A 221 17.37 -10.36 8.27
N PHE A 222 16.53 -9.87 9.17
CA PHE A 222 16.48 -8.45 9.50
C PHE A 222 16.50 -8.21 11.01
N SER A 223 16.97 -7.03 11.38
CA SER A 223 16.90 -6.49 12.75
C SER A 223 16.50 -5.04 12.68
N GLY A 224 15.72 -4.56 13.65
CA GLY A 224 15.21 -3.22 13.59
C GLY A 224 14.72 -2.70 14.91
N LYS A 225 14.29 -1.44 14.87
CA LYS A 225 13.76 -0.69 16.00
C LYS A 225 12.42 -0.09 15.61
N TRP A 226 11.59 0.16 16.61
CA TRP A 226 10.31 0.81 16.44
C TRP A 226 10.06 1.83 17.55
N GLY A 227 9.12 2.75 17.34
CA GLY A 227 8.66 3.70 18.36
C GLY A 227 7.19 4.03 18.13
N TYR A 228 6.55 4.76 19.04
CA TYR A 228 5.16 5.20 18.90
C TYR A 228 5.04 6.56 18.22
N CYS A 229 4.04 6.71 17.36
CA CYS A 229 3.77 7.94 16.63
C CYS A 229 5.05 8.49 15.95
N ASP A 230 5.26 9.81 15.98
CA ASP A 230 6.50 10.45 15.51
C ASP A 230 7.63 10.42 16.55
N GLY A 231 7.47 9.67 17.65
CA GLY A 231 8.43 9.57 18.73
C GLY A 231 9.73 8.84 18.35
N PRO A 232 10.69 8.82 19.28
CA PRO A 232 11.97 8.11 19.08
C PRO A 232 11.76 6.59 19.00
N LEU A 233 12.69 5.90 18.34
CA LEU A 233 12.65 4.44 18.14
C LEU A 233 13.12 3.68 19.40
N THR A 234 12.32 3.76 20.47
CA THR A 234 12.64 3.21 21.81
C THR A 234 11.85 1.97 22.20
N GLY A 235 10.97 1.46 21.33
CA GLY A 235 10.07 0.33 21.60
C GLY A 235 10.77 -1.03 21.74
N GLY A 236 12.06 -1.11 21.43
CA GLY A 236 12.88 -2.32 21.54
C GLY A 236 13.28 -2.89 20.19
N ALA A 237 13.85 -4.10 20.21
CA ALA A 237 14.31 -4.79 19.01
C ALA A 237 13.17 -5.56 18.35
N TRP A 238 12.97 -5.34 17.05
CA TRP A 238 12.08 -6.14 16.20
C TRP A 238 12.94 -6.77 15.11
N GLY A 239 13.02 -8.11 15.09
CA GLY A 239 13.82 -8.83 14.11
C GLY A 239 13.12 -10.07 13.59
N GLY A 240 13.72 -10.66 12.56
CA GLY A 240 13.13 -11.78 11.86
C GLY A 240 14.05 -12.49 10.89
N ASN A 241 13.61 -13.64 10.39
CA ASN A 241 14.30 -14.43 9.36
C ASN A 241 13.36 -14.79 8.22
N ARG A 242 13.86 -14.84 6.99
CA ARG A 242 13.11 -15.27 5.81
C ARG A 242 12.68 -16.73 5.97
N LYS A 243 11.49 -17.06 5.47
CA LYS A 243 10.98 -18.44 5.38
C LYS A 243 11.22 -19.04 4.00
#